data_AF-W9I956-F1
#
_entry.id   AF-W9I956-F1
#
_cell.length_a   1.000
_cell.length_b   1.000
_cell.length_c   1.000
_cell.angle_alpha   90.00
_cell.angle_beta   90.00
_cell.angle_gamma   90.00
#
_symmetry.space_group_name_H-M   'P 1'
#
loop_
_entity.id
_entity.type
_entity.pdbx_description
1 polymer ?
#
loop_
_entity_poly.entity_id
_entity_poly.type
_entity_poly.pdbx_seq_one_letter_code
_entity_poly.pdbx_strand_id
1 'polypeptide(L)'
;MTGSEEPHPDDILTLGALSQPPDDNATSLSGFDFVSGITNIVVSASSTILNAASKNDIFPGLAVARLEPTVGAQIAGRASEIADSNPPVWYLNFPLEINPSVREDLRDRAQTMLDFKCWVSMKWWSAVFQAIPTENESFNKLQQSTAFVQVAMQDLPQTPWLQSFEEPRVTKKVITCPFSDLHAEIINLAMRNFHSLDEQSRNAIEPVLKGIVRSASQSTVSYSDQKMVIAEKHEYRGGDIISSLRQICFSIGESFYDVQTGKDSSRRYVRCEVSFVQYEGVFNPLLWMEFTRNINGDSKKACEDFIRNQTINVPVSDDDAYEIFQPSAPFYDEHGRMARMMEREKLRAWRAISDISIDIPV
;
A
#
# COMPACT_ATOMS: atom_id res chain seq x y z
N MET A 1 -22.74 -30.80 -3.46
CA MET A 1 -21.32 -31.04 -3.80
C MET A 1 -21.27 -31.49 -5.24
N THR A 2 -21.23 -30.54 -6.17
CA THR A 2 -21.00 -30.80 -7.59
C THR A 2 -19.50 -30.95 -7.79
N GLY A 3 -19.04 -32.10 -8.30
CA GLY A 3 -17.63 -32.31 -8.58
C GLY A 3 -17.17 -31.29 -9.63
N SER A 4 -16.20 -30.44 -9.29
CA SER A 4 -15.53 -29.61 -10.28
C SER A 4 -14.65 -30.54 -11.13
N GLU A 5 -15.07 -30.84 -12.36
CA GLU A 5 -14.18 -31.47 -13.33
C GLU A 5 -12.99 -30.53 -13.56
N GLU A 6 -11.77 -31.06 -13.43
CA GLU A 6 -10.57 -30.32 -13.80
C GLU A 6 -10.60 -30.00 -15.30
N PRO A 7 -10.29 -28.77 -15.73
CA PRO A 7 -10.33 -28.39 -17.14
C PRO A 7 -9.32 -29.19 -17.96
N HIS A 8 -9.69 -29.55 -19.19
CA HIS A 8 -8.79 -30.23 -20.12
C HIS A 8 -7.60 -29.31 -20.46
N PRO A 9 -6.35 -29.82 -20.57
CA PRO A 9 -5.17 -29.00 -20.83
C PRO A 9 -5.29 -28.06 -22.05
N ASP A 10 -6.01 -28.48 -23.09
CA ASP A 10 -6.21 -27.70 -24.32
C ASP A 10 -7.10 -26.46 -24.14
N ASP A 11 -7.90 -26.42 -23.07
CA ASP A 11 -8.78 -25.31 -22.72
C ASP A 11 -8.09 -24.25 -21.85
N ILE A 12 -6.84 -24.50 -21.44
CA ILE A 12 -6.09 -23.66 -20.51
C ILE A 12 -5.16 -22.74 -21.29
N LEU A 13 -5.43 -21.44 -21.24
CA LEU A 13 -4.45 -20.43 -21.63
C LEU A 13 -3.38 -20.32 -20.54
N THR A 14 -2.15 -20.74 -20.83
CA THR A 14 -1.03 -20.51 -19.92
C THR A 14 -0.47 -19.12 -20.17
N LEU A 15 -0.67 -18.22 -19.21
CA LEU A 15 0.05 -16.96 -19.15
C LEU A 15 1.42 -17.26 -18.56
N GLY A 16 2.48 -16.70 -19.16
CA GLY A 16 3.86 -16.88 -18.68
C GLY A 16 4.01 -16.51 -17.19
N ALA A 17 5.13 -16.89 -16.58
CA ALA A 17 5.44 -16.45 -15.23
C ALA A 17 5.36 -14.91 -15.15
N LEU A 18 4.89 -14.32 -14.04
CA LEU A 18 4.84 -12.86 -13.81
C LEU A 18 6.22 -12.15 -13.80
N SER A 19 7.23 -12.77 -14.39
CA SER A 19 8.46 -12.18 -14.88
C SER A 19 9.08 -13.17 -15.87
N GLN A 20 8.98 -12.94 -17.18
CA GLN A 20 9.91 -13.54 -18.14
C GLN A 20 11.09 -12.57 -18.36
N PRO A 21 12.34 -13.08 -18.43
CA PRO A 21 13.46 -12.26 -18.87
C PRO A 21 13.38 -12.02 -20.38
N PRO A 22 14.05 -10.96 -20.90
CA PRO A 22 14.20 -10.78 -22.33
C PRO A 22 15.00 -11.93 -22.95
N ASP A 23 14.48 -12.49 -24.05
CA ASP A 23 15.08 -13.59 -24.81
C ASP A 23 16.37 -13.14 -25.52
N ASP A 24 17.52 -13.65 -25.07
CA ASP A 24 18.76 -13.61 -25.85
C ASP A 24 18.84 -14.87 -26.74
N ASN A 25 18.32 -14.69 -27.96
CA ASN A 25 18.53 -15.52 -29.15
C ASN A 25 17.89 -16.93 -29.21
N ALA A 26 17.02 -17.07 -30.21
CA ALA A 26 16.60 -18.33 -30.79
C ALA A 26 17.79 -19.14 -31.35
N THR A 27 17.90 -20.40 -30.95
CA THR A 27 18.09 -21.53 -31.88
C THR A 27 17.74 -22.86 -31.21
N SER A 28 17.11 -23.72 -32.00
CA SER A 28 16.42 -24.96 -31.62
C SER A 28 17.34 -26.09 -31.10
N LEU A 29 16.90 -26.83 -30.07
CA LEU A 29 16.45 -28.24 -30.13
C LEU A 29 16.44 -28.92 -28.74
N SER A 30 15.36 -29.68 -28.52
CA SER A 30 15.18 -30.84 -27.63
C SER A 30 15.33 -30.70 -26.11
N GLY A 31 14.18 -30.86 -25.42
CA GLY A 31 14.00 -31.99 -24.52
C GLY A 31 14.33 -31.76 -23.04
N PHE A 32 13.29 -31.45 -22.25
CA PHE A 32 13.14 -31.81 -20.84
C PHE A 32 14.37 -31.66 -19.94
N ASP A 33 14.72 -30.42 -19.56
CA ASP A 33 15.48 -30.13 -18.33
C ASP A 33 15.40 -28.63 -17.90
N PHE A 34 14.25 -27.97 -18.12
CA PHE A 34 14.09 -26.52 -17.88
C PHE A 34 13.70 -26.12 -16.44
N VAL A 35 13.57 -27.08 -15.50
CA VAL A 35 12.97 -26.80 -14.17
C VAL A 35 13.99 -26.33 -13.11
N SER A 36 15.29 -26.30 -13.40
CA SER A 36 16.31 -25.90 -12.41
C SER A 36 16.85 -24.46 -12.54
N GLY A 37 16.58 -23.76 -13.66
CA GLY A 37 17.09 -22.40 -13.90
C GLY A 37 16.17 -21.25 -13.45
N ILE A 38 14.88 -21.52 -13.25
CA ILE A 38 13.82 -20.50 -13.08
C ILE A 38 13.76 -19.96 -11.63
N THR A 39 14.29 -20.70 -10.66
CA THR A 39 14.33 -20.27 -9.25
C THR A 39 15.27 -19.10 -8.99
N ASN A 40 16.27 -18.84 -9.85
CA ASN A 40 17.29 -17.82 -9.60
C ASN A 40 16.85 -16.39 -9.92
N ILE A 41 15.89 -16.15 -10.83
CA ILE A 41 15.55 -14.79 -11.28
C ILE A 41 14.46 -14.13 -10.42
N VAL A 42 13.47 -14.87 -9.97
CA VAL A 42 12.47 -14.32 -9.01
C VAL A 42 13.07 -14.23 -7.61
N VAL A 43 13.98 -15.16 -7.25
CA VAL A 43 14.87 -14.94 -6.10
C VAL A 43 15.76 -13.73 -6.39
N SER A 44 16.28 -13.50 -7.59
CA SER A 44 17.04 -12.28 -7.91
C SER A 44 16.22 -11.00 -7.84
N ALA A 45 15.02 -10.88 -8.40
CA ALA A 45 14.25 -9.62 -8.33
C ALA A 45 13.76 -9.36 -6.90
N SER A 46 13.23 -10.36 -6.19
CA SER A 46 12.81 -10.21 -4.79
C SER A 46 14.01 -10.09 -3.83
N SER A 47 15.12 -10.79 -4.05
CA SER A 47 16.36 -10.62 -3.27
C SER A 47 17.14 -9.38 -3.68
N THR A 48 17.00 -8.84 -4.88
CA THR A 48 17.55 -7.53 -5.28
C THR A 48 16.70 -6.43 -4.70
N ILE A 49 15.37 -6.57 -4.63
CA ILE A 49 14.49 -5.67 -3.87
C ILE A 49 14.85 -5.71 -2.39
N LEU A 50 14.99 -6.90 -1.78
CA LEU A 50 15.38 -7.06 -0.37
C LEU A 50 16.85 -6.66 -0.11
N ASN A 51 17.79 -6.92 -1.03
CA ASN A 51 19.20 -6.54 -0.92
C ASN A 51 19.42 -5.05 -1.23
N ALA A 52 18.65 -4.45 -2.11
CA ALA A 52 18.64 -3.00 -2.32
C ALA A 52 17.91 -2.29 -1.18
N ALA A 53 16.91 -2.93 -0.57
CA ALA A 53 16.25 -2.45 0.64
C ALA A 53 17.14 -2.50 1.87
N SER A 54 18.00 -3.52 1.97
CA SER A 54 18.93 -3.67 3.10
C SER A 54 20.23 -2.90 2.92
N LYS A 55 20.64 -2.63 1.67
CA LYS A 55 21.80 -1.79 1.34
C LYS A 55 21.32 -0.36 1.10
N ASN A 56 21.41 0.49 2.13
CA ASN A 56 21.11 1.93 2.16
C ASN A 56 21.77 2.81 1.07
N ASP A 57 22.30 2.24 -0.02
CA ASP A 57 23.16 2.90 -1.01
C ASP A 57 22.37 3.65 -2.10
N ILE A 58 21.08 3.37 -2.29
CA ILE A 58 20.28 4.02 -3.35
C ILE A 58 19.69 5.37 -2.90
N PHE A 59 19.34 5.49 -1.62
CA PHE A 59 18.73 6.71 -1.07
C PHE A 59 19.42 7.13 0.25
N PRO A 60 20.69 7.62 0.17
CA PRO A 60 21.41 8.10 1.35
C PRO A 60 20.76 9.40 1.85
N GLY A 61 19.66 9.30 2.61
CA GLY A 61 18.90 10.49 3.00
C GLY A 61 17.47 10.30 3.51
N LEU A 62 16.97 9.08 3.71
CA LEU A 62 15.63 8.88 4.31
C LEU A 62 15.50 9.42 5.75
N ALA A 63 16.58 9.95 6.34
CA ALA A 63 16.58 10.65 7.61
C ALA A 63 15.87 12.03 7.49
N VAL A 64 14.65 12.09 8.05
CA VAL A 64 13.84 13.27 8.43
C VAL A 64 14.29 14.62 7.81
N ALA A 65 14.06 14.81 6.51
CA ALA A 65 14.15 16.13 5.90
C ALA A 65 12.95 16.98 6.34
N ARG A 66 13.20 18.14 6.95
CA ARG A 66 12.16 19.17 7.16
C ARG A 66 11.90 19.84 5.81
N LEU A 67 10.72 19.63 5.25
CA LEU A 67 10.30 20.23 3.98
C LEU A 67 9.59 21.56 4.24
N GLU A 68 10.01 22.62 3.55
CA GLU A 68 9.31 23.90 3.54
C GLU A 68 7.92 23.76 2.88
N PRO A 69 6.88 24.49 3.33
CA PRO A 69 5.50 24.31 2.85
C PRO A 69 5.32 24.45 1.33
N THR A 70 6.07 25.35 0.70
CA THR A 70 6.05 25.57 -0.76
C THR A 70 6.61 24.37 -1.53
N VAL A 71 7.59 23.68 -0.97
CA VAL A 71 8.16 22.46 -1.53
C VAL A 71 7.18 21.30 -1.40
N GLY A 72 6.46 21.22 -0.27
CA GLY A 72 5.43 20.20 -0.05
C GLY A 72 4.29 20.24 -1.08
N ALA A 73 3.75 21.43 -1.36
CA ALA A 73 2.69 21.61 -2.35
C ALA A 73 3.14 21.25 -3.79
N GLN A 74 4.39 21.59 -4.15
CA GLN A 74 4.97 21.24 -5.45
C GLN A 74 5.16 19.72 -5.58
N ILE A 75 5.67 19.07 -4.53
CA ILE A 75 5.81 17.61 -4.48
C ILE A 75 4.44 16.94 -4.66
N ALA A 76 3.43 17.38 -3.91
CA ALA A 76 2.09 16.80 -3.98
C ALA A 76 1.42 17.01 -5.34
N GLY A 77 1.52 18.21 -5.92
CA GLY A 77 1.00 18.48 -7.26
C GLY A 77 1.62 17.58 -8.31
N ARG A 78 2.96 17.43 -8.29
CA ARG A 78 3.67 16.55 -9.23
C ARG A 78 3.36 15.08 -9.00
N ALA A 79 3.25 14.65 -7.74
CA ALA A 79 2.85 13.29 -7.38
C ALA A 79 1.47 12.94 -7.96
N SER A 80 0.50 13.86 -7.86
CA SER A 80 -0.83 13.67 -8.46
C SER A 80 -0.76 13.57 -9.99
N GLU A 81 -0.01 14.44 -10.67
CA GLU A 81 0.17 14.37 -12.13
C GLU A 81 0.77 13.04 -12.59
N ILE A 82 1.73 12.49 -11.83
CA ILE A 82 2.31 11.19 -12.13
C ILE A 82 1.26 10.11 -11.91
N ALA A 83 0.57 10.13 -10.77
CA ALA A 83 -0.38 9.08 -10.39
C ALA A 83 -1.63 9.02 -11.27
N ASP A 84 -2.02 10.12 -11.91
CA ASP A 84 -3.11 10.11 -12.89
C ASP A 84 -2.80 9.21 -14.11
N SER A 85 -1.52 9.10 -14.47
CA SER A 85 -1.04 8.31 -15.62
C SER A 85 -0.42 6.98 -15.22
N ASN A 86 0.41 6.99 -14.17
CA ASN A 86 1.24 5.90 -13.69
C ASN A 86 1.09 5.82 -12.15
N PRO A 87 -0.09 5.43 -11.63
CA PRO A 87 -0.32 5.35 -10.18
C PRO A 87 0.67 4.34 -9.57
N PRO A 88 1.58 4.75 -8.67
CA PRO A 88 2.50 3.81 -8.04
C PRO A 88 1.86 3.03 -6.90
N VAL A 89 0.83 3.61 -6.28
CA VAL A 89 0.18 3.09 -5.08
C VAL A 89 -1.32 3.30 -5.10
N TRP A 90 -2.06 2.30 -4.63
CA TRP A 90 -3.47 2.42 -4.26
C TRP A 90 -3.61 2.20 -2.75
N TYR A 91 -4.46 2.99 -2.11
CA TYR A 91 -4.81 2.80 -0.71
C TYR A 91 -6.16 2.10 -0.62
N LEU A 92 -6.25 1.07 0.19
CA LEU A 92 -7.51 0.41 0.49
C LEU A 92 -7.85 0.69 1.95
N ASN A 93 -9.02 1.26 2.18
CA ASN A 93 -9.54 1.49 3.52
C ASN A 93 -10.67 0.50 3.77
N PHE A 94 -10.47 -0.40 4.73
CA PHE A 94 -11.51 -1.31 5.23
C PHE A 94 -12.14 -0.66 6.47
N PRO A 95 -13.30 0.00 6.33
CA PRO A 95 -13.97 0.65 7.44
C PRO A 95 -14.36 -0.36 8.51
N LEU A 96 -14.27 0.05 9.78
CA LEU A 96 -14.76 -0.72 10.90
C LEU A 96 -16.21 -0.31 11.19
N GLU A 97 -17.10 -1.29 11.26
CA GLU A 97 -18.43 -1.11 11.84
C GLU A 97 -18.30 -0.88 13.34
N ILE A 98 -18.93 0.18 13.86
CA ILE A 98 -18.84 0.41 15.30
C ILE A 98 -20.05 1.05 15.93
N ASN A 99 -20.19 0.74 17.22
CA ASN A 99 -21.07 1.38 18.15
C ASN A 99 -20.79 2.90 18.17
N PRO A 100 -21.84 3.75 18.20
CA PRO A 100 -21.71 5.19 18.37
C PRO A 100 -20.74 5.63 19.48
N SER A 101 -20.60 4.85 20.56
CA SER A 101 -19.77 5.18 21.72
C SER A 101 -18.26 5.26 21.44
N VAL A 102 -17.75 4.63 20.38
CA VAL A 102 -16.31 4.60 20.02
C VAL A 102 -16.04 5.30 18.68
N ARG A 103 -17.04 6.01 18.15
CA ARG A 103 -16.99 6.67 16.85
C ARG A 103 -15.95 7.80 16.81
N GLU A 104 -15.80 8.55 17.90
CA GLU A 104 -14.81 9.62 18.01
C GLU A 104 -13.39 9.05 18.02
N ASP A 105 -13.14 7.99 18.82
CA ASP A 105 -11.84 7.32 18.87
C ASP A 105 -11.43 6.74 17.51
N LEU A 106 -12.38 6.14 16.77
CA LEU A 106 -12.10 5.68 15.40
C LEU A 106 -11.76 6.85 14.49
N ARG A 107 -12.52 7.95 14.55
CA ARG A 107 -12.26 9.13 13.72
C ARG A 107 -10.86 9.66 13.97
N ASP A 108 -10.46 9.77 15.22
CA ASP A 108 -9.12 10.23 15.59
C ASP A 108 -8.04 9.27 15.10
N ARG A 109 -8.26 7.95 15.18
CA ARG A 109 -7.33 6.95 14.65
C ARG A 109 -7.23 6.97 13.13
N ALA A 110 -8.35 7.06 12.42
CA ALA A 110 -8.39 7.16 10.97
C ALA A 110 -7.69 8.43 10.49
N GLN A 111 -7.90 9.57 11.16
CA GLN A 111 -7.19 10.81 10.87
C GLN A 111 -5.69 10.67 11.15
N THR A 112 -5.32 10.03 12.27
CA THR A 112 -3.91 9.79 12.63
C THR A 112 -3.20 8.92 11.57
N MET A 113 -3.88 7.91 11.03
CA MET A 113 -3.35 7.11 9.92
C MET A 113 -3.27 7.89 8.62
N LEU A 114 -4.27 8.73 8.31
CA LEU A 114 -4.23 9.62 7.15
C LEU A 114 -3.02 10.56 7.22
N ASP A 115 -2.79 11.20 8.36
CA ASP A 115 -1.62 12.07 8.60
C ASP A 115 -0.31 11.29 8.39
N PHE A 116 -0.25 10.04 8.87
CA PHE A 116 0.89 9.15 8.63
C PHE A 116 1.11 8.88 7.15
N LYS A 117 0.07 8.43 6.43
CA LYS A 117 0.11 8.13 4.98
C LYS A 117 0.53 9.36 4.16
N CYS A 118 0.03 10.54 4.50
CA CYS A 118 0.41 11.78 3.86
C CYS A 118 1.89 12.10 4.07
N TRP A 119 2.37 12.01 5.32
CA TRP A 119 3.77 12.30 5.65
C TRP A 119 4.74 11.33 4.96
N VAL A 120 4.49 10.02 5.02
CA VAL A 120 5.37 9.05 4.36
C VAL A 120 5.36 9.20 2.85
N SER A 121 4.20 9.46 2.24
CA SER A 121 4.13 9.62 0.79
C SER A 121 4.88 10.85 0.32
N MET A 122 4.77 11.96 1.05
CA MET A 122 5.57 13.15 0.78
C MET A 122 7.07 12.88 0.92
N LYS A 123 7.49 12.15 1.96
CA LYS A 123 8.88 11.72 2.15
C LYS A 123 9.38 10.86 0.98
N TRP A 124 8.58 9.88 0.55
CA TRP A 124 8.97 8.98 -0.55
C TRP A 124 9.05 9.71 -1.88
N TRP A 125 8.06 10.55 -2.22
CA TRP A 125 8.12 11.38 -3.43
C TRP A 125 9.28 12.36 -3.41
N SER A 126 9.58 12.97 -2.26
CA SER A 126 10.76 13.83 -2.13
C SER A 126 12.04 13.08 -2.45
N ALA A 127 12.20 11.84 -1.96
CA ALA A 127 13.37 11.02 -2.27
C ALA A 127 13.46 10.68 -3.76
N VAL A 128 12.33 10.34 -4.38
CA VAL A 128 12.24 10.04 -5.82
C VAL A 128 12.64 11.25 -6.66
N PHE A 129 12.11 12.45 -6.38
CA PHE A 129 12.39 13.65 -7.16
C PHE A 129 13.81 14.19 -6.97
N GLN A 130 14.49 13.81 -5.89
CA GLN A 130 15.92 14.08 -5.72
C GLN A 130 16.79 13.14 -6.57
N ALA A 131 16.35 11.91 -6.81
CA ALA A 131 17.11 10.88 -7.50
C ALA A 131 16.85 10.83 -9.02
N ILE A 132 15.64 11.17 -9.46
CA ILE A 132 15.21 10.99 -10.85
C ILE A 132 14.74 12.33 -11.43
N PRO A 133 15.20 12.72 -12.64
CA PRO A 133 14.81 13.97 -13.29
C PRO A 133 13.30 14.18 -13.33
N THR A 134 12.85 15.40 -13.03
CA THR A 134 11.42 15.77 -12.96
C THR A 134 10.83 16.21 -14.30
N GLU A 135 11.59 16.06 -15.40
CA GLU A 135 11.15 16.38 -16.75
C GLU A 135 9.88 15.60 -17.13
N ASN A 136 9.06 16.19 -18.01
CA ASN A 136 7.72 15.67 -18.32
C ASN A 136 7.70 14.50 -19.32
N GLU A 137 8.77 13.74 -19.40
CA GLU A 137 8.87 12.58 -20.27
C GLU A 137 8.13 11.37 -19.66
N SER A 138 7.38 10.64 -20.48
CA SER A 138 6.60 9.48 -20.03
C SER A 138 7.46 8.43 -19.36
N PHE A 139 8.68 8.22 -19.85
CA PHE A 139 9.63 7.26 -19.28
C PHE A 139 10.11 7.68 -17.88
N ASN A 140 10.40 8.98 -17.67
CA ASN A 140 10.77 9.49 -16.36
C ASN A 140 9.64 9.31 -15.34
N LYS A 141 8.37 9.55 -15.75
CA LYS A 141 7.21 9.30 -14.87
C LYS A 141 7.08 7.83 -14.47
N LEU A 142 7.31 6.92 -15.42
CA LEU A 142 7.31 5.48 -15.14
C LEU A 142 8.43 5.11 -14.16
N GLN A 143 9.65 5.61 -14.39
CA GLN A 143 10.77 5.39 -13.47
C GLN A 143 10.50 5.96 -12.07
N GLN A 144 9.92 7.15 -11.98
CA GLN A 144 9.53 7.79 -10.72
C GLN A 144 8.45 6.97 -9.99
N SER A 145 7.45 6.46 -10.71
CA SER A 145 6.44 5.56 -10.15
C SER A 145 7.09 4.31 -9.55
N THR A 146 7.97 3.63 -10.28
CA THR A 146 8.65 2.42 -9.78
C THR A 146 9.56 2.73 -8.61
N ALA A 147 10.33 3.83 -8.67
CA ALA A 147 11.21 4.25 -7.59
C ALA A 147 10.43 4.60 -6.32
N PHE A 148 9.24 5.19 -6.42
CA PHE A 148 8.36 5.42 -5.28
C PHE A 148 8.03 4.11 -4.56
N VAL A 149 7.64 3.07 -5.32
CA VAL A 149 7.31 1.75 -4.78
C VAL A 149 8.51 1.13 -4.10
N GLN A 150 9.70 1.25 -4.70
CA GLN A 150 10.95 0.78 -4.11
C GLN A 150 11.21 1.48 -2.79
N VAL A 151 11.25 2.82 -2.75
CA VAL A 151 11.47 3.59 -1.52
C VAL A 151 10.48 3.18 -0.42
N ALA A 152 9.20 3.05 -0.74
CA ALA A 152 8.17 2.66 0.22
C ALA A 152 8.36 1.22 0.75
N MET A 153 8.83 0.28 -0.08
CA MET A 153 9.17 -1.10 0.35
C MET A 153 10.37 -1.15 1.30
N GLN A 154 11.30 -0.20 1.21
CA GLN A 154 12.44 -0.12 2.11
C GLN A 154 12.06 0.57 3.43
N ASP A 155 11.25 1.63 3.34
CA ASP A 155 10.98 2.53 4.46
C ASP A 155 9.93 1.98 5.44
N LEU A 156 8.85 1.36 4.94
CA LEU A 156 7.75 0.89 5.81
C LEU A 156 8.20 -0.16 6.84
N PRO A 157 8.96 -1.20 6.47
CA PRO A 157 9.44 -2.19 7.45
C PRO A 157 10.38 -1.62 8.53
N GLN A 158 11.01 -0.48 8.26
CA GLN A 158 11.93 0.19 9.17
C GLN A 158 11.24 1.25 10.04
N THR A 159 9.93 1.47 9.85
CA THR A 159 9.19 2.54 10.50
C THR A 159 8.87 2.17 11.97
N PRO A 160 9.38 2.90 12.98
CA PRO A 160 9.31 2.47 14.39
C PRO A 160 7.90 2.34 14.99
N TRP A 161 6.92 3.03 14.41
CA TRP A 161 5.52 2.99 14.83
C TRP A 161 4.67 2.01 13.99
N LEU A 162 5.31 1.20 13.13
CA LEU A 162 4.70 0.02 12.52
C LEU A 162 5.38 -1.21 13.09
N GLN A 163 4.72 -1.83 14.06
CA GLN A 163 5.22 -3.02 14.72
C GLN A 163 4.84 -4.24 13.90
N SER A 164 5.82 -4.89 13.29
CA SER A 164 5.64 -6.20 12.69
C SER A 164 6.39 -7.26 13.48
N PHE A 165 5.79 -8.43 13.61
CA PHE A 165 6.42 -9.61 14.19
C PHE A 165 7.01 -10.54 13.13
N GLU A 166 6.83 -10.21 11.85
CA GLU A 166 7.23 -11.03 10.72
C GLU A 166 8.08 -10.22 9.73
N GLU A 167 9.04 -10.88 9.10
CA GLU A 167 9.76 -10.30 7.97
C GLU A 167 8.85 -10.19 6.74
N PRO A 168 9.17 -9.29 5.78
CA PRO A 168 8.45 -9.24 4.51
C PRO A 168 8.37 -10.61 3.83
N ARG A 169 7.14 -11.04 3.52
CA ARG A 169 6.85 -12.36 2.98
C ARG A 169 6.74 -12.33 1.46
N VAL A 170 7.51 -13.17 0.79
CA VAL A 170 7.36 -13.43 -0.64
C VAL A 170 6.28 -14.49 -0.85
N THR A 171 5.25 -14.17 -1.64
CA THR A 171 4.24 -15.13 -2.08
C THR A 171 4.46 -15.45 -3.55
N LYS A 172 4.42 -16.75 -3.87
CA LYS A 172 4.45 -17.28 -5.25
C LYS A 172 3.36 -18.34 -5.37
N LYS A 173 2.45 -18.18 -6.32
CA LYS A 173 1.33 -19.11 -6.49
C LYS A 173 0.91 -19.20 -7.95
N VAL A 174 0.71 -20.42 -8.43
CA VAL A 174 0.02 -20.66 -9.69
C VAL A 174 -1.47 -20.71 -9.43
N ILE A 175 -2.23 -19.88 -10.14
CA ILE A 175 -3.69 -19.81 -10.16
C ILE A 175 -4.15 -20.45 -11.46
N THR A 176 -5.04 -21.45 -11.36
CA THR A 176 -5.74 -22.01 -12.52
C THR A 176 -7.24 -21.84 -12.27
N CYS A 177 -7.91 -21.01 -13.07
CA CYS A 177 -9.31 -20.64 -12.86
C CYS A 177 -9.99 -20.25 -14.18
N PRO A 178 -11.32 -20.13 -14.23
CA PRO A 178 -11.99 -19.46 -15.34
C PRO A 178 -11.47 -18.03 -15.52
N PHE A 179 -11.41 -17.56 -16.77
CA PHE A 179 -10.88 -16.22 -17.04
C PHE A 179 -11.64 -15.12 -16.29
N SER A 180 -12.97 -15.28 -16.16
CA SER A 180 -13.85 -14.36 -15.40
C SER A 180 -13.44 -14.19 -13.94
N ASP A 181 -12.76 -15.18 -13.36
CA ASP A 181 -12.53 -15.28 -11.92
C ASP A 181 -11.09 -14.86 -11.56
N LEU A 182 -10.21 -14.66 -12.55
CA LEU A 182 -8.79 -14.40 -12.33
C LEU A 182 -8.54 -13.20 -11.41
N HIS A 183 -9.25 -12.08 -11.63
CA HIS A 183 -9.10 -10.90 -10.77
C HIS A 183 -9.51 -11.20 -9.32
N ALA A 184 -10.62 -11.90 -9.13
CA ALA A 184 -11.10 -12.28 -7.80
C ALA A 184 -10.11 -13.21 -7.09
N GLU A 185 -9.53 -14.18 -7.80
CA GLU A 185 -8.51 -15.08 -7.26
C GLU A 185 -7.24 -14.33 -6.84
N ILE A 186 -6.76 -13.37 -7.64
CA ILE A 186 -5.61 -12.53 -7.29
C ILE A 186 -5.90 -11.68 -6.04
N ILE A 187 -7.07 -11.03 -5.98
CA ILE A 187 -7.48 -10.21 -4.84
C ILE A 187 -7.59 -11.07 -3.57
N ASN A 188 -8.26 -12.21 -3.65
CA ASN A 188 -8.42 -13.15 -2.53
C ASN A 188 -7.06 -13.68 -2.05
N LEU A 189 -6.14 -13.97 -2.97
CA LEU A 189 -4.79 -14.41 -2.63
C LEU A 189 -4.01 -13.29 -1.91
N ALA A 190 -4.10 -12.05 -2.37
CA ALA A 190 -3.39 -10.91 -1.80
C ALA A 190 -3.94 -10.48 -0.42
N MET A 191 -5.27 -10.55 -0.23
CA MET A 191 -5.95 -10.17 1.02
C MET A 191 -6.13 -11.32 2.01
N ARG A 192 -5.66 -12.53 1.65
CA ARG A 192 -5.76 -13.71 2.51
C ARG A 192 -5.22 -13.42 3.91
N ASN A 193 -6.00 -13.79 4.93
CA ASN A 193 -5.72 -13.56 6.35
C ASN A 193 -5.65 -12.07 6.77
N PHE A 194 -5.89 -11.10 5.89
CA PHE A 194 -6.03 -9.69 6.27
C PHE A 194 -7.48 -9.34 6.56
N HIS A 195 -8.35 -9.59 5.58
CA HIS A 195 -9.75 -9.22 5.62
C HIS A 195 -10.55 -10.26 4.82
N SER A 196 -11.71 -10.64 5.31
CA SER A 196 -12.63 -11.51 4.57
C SER A 196 -13.31 -10.66 3.50
N LEU A 197 -13.27 -11.10 2.25
CA LEU A 197 -13.85 -10.35 1.15
C LEU A 197 -15.14 -11.01 0.69
N ASP A 198 -16.22 -10.25 0.70
CA ASP A 198 -17.46 -10.57 0.00
C ASP A 198 -17.37 -10.14 -1.49
N GLU A 199 -18.47 -10.31 -2.22
CA GLU A 199 -18.52 -9.92 -3.63
C GLU A 199 -18.41 -8.40 -3.81
N GLN A 200 -19.06 -7.63 -2.95
CA GLN A 200 -19.06 -6.17 -3.02
C GLN A 200 -17.65 -5.59 -2.78
N SER A 201 -16.91 -6.14 -1.80
CA SER A 201 -15.53 -5.78 -1.51
C SER A 201 -14.61 -6.11 -2.69
N ARG A 202 -14.77 -7.29 -3.30
CA ARG A 202 -14.00 -7.67 -4.49
C ARG A 202 -14.25 -6.70 -5.65
N ASN A 203 -15.51 -6.35 -5.89
CA ASN A 203 -15.89 -5.40 -6.93
C ASN A 203 -15.32 -4.00 -6.67
N ALA A 204 -15.28 -3.55 -5.41
CA ALA A 204 -14.67 -2.29 -5.03
C ALA A 204 -13.15 -2.27 -5.25
N ILE A 205 -12.46 -3.40 -5.06
CA ILE A 205 -11.00 -3.52 -5.23
C ILE A 205 -10.61 -3.76 -6.70
N GLU A 206 -11.50 -4.28 -7.54
CA GLU A 206 -11.24 -4.59 -8.95
C GLU A 206 -10.59 -3.45 -9.77
N PRO A 207 -10.97 -2.16 -9.59
CA PRO A 207 -10.31 -1.03 -10.23
C PRO A 207 -8.80 -0.95 -9.99
N VAL A 208 -8.30 -1.44 -8.84
CA VAL A 208 -6.85 -1.52 -8.54
C VAL A 208 -6.17 -2.46 -9.53
N LEU A 209 -6.67 -3.69 -9.68
CA LEU A 209 -6.09 -4.64 -10.62
C LEU A 209 -6.19 -4.14 -12.06
N LYS A 210 -7.33 -3.54 -12.44
CA LYS A 210 -7.47 -2.90 -13.76
C LYS A 210 -6.44 -1.79 -13.96
N GLY A 211 -6.17 -0.99 -12.92
CA GLY A 211 -5.15 0.05 -12.92
C GLY A 211 -3.74 -0.50 -13.08
N ILE A 212 -3.40 -1.57 -12.35
CA ILE A 212 -2.13 -2.29 -12.46
C ILE A 212 -1.94 -2.83 -13.88
N VAL A 213 -2.93 -3.53 -14.43
CA VAL A 213 -2.88 -4.07 -15.79
C VAL A 213 -2.79 -2.96 -16.84
N ARG A 214 -3.48 -1.84 -16.64
CA ARG A 214 -3.38 -0.68 -17.54
C ARG A 214 -1.98 -0.05 -17.50
N SER A 215 -1.39 0.11 -16.32
CA SER A 215 -0.02 0.62 -16.19
C SER A 215 0.99 -0.33 -16.85
N ALA A 216 0.77 -1.65 -16.69
CA ALA A 216 1.54 -2.66 -17.38
C ALA A 216 1.52 -2.39 -18.88
N SER A 217 0.34 -2.30 -19.50
CA SER A 217 0.15 -2.10 -20.95
C SER A 217 0.85 -0.86 -21.55
N GLN A 218 1.21 0.12 -20.73
CA GLN A 218 1.90 1.34 -21.16
C GLN A 218 3.43 1.24 -21.00
N SER A 219 3.92 0.24 -20.27
CA SER A 219 5.34 0.03 -20.04
C SER A 219 5.99 -0.60 -21.27
N THR A 220 7.22 -0.19 -21.57
CA THR A 220 8.02 -0.82 -22.61
C THR A 220 8.46 -2.21 -22.15
N VAL A 221 8.50 -3.19 -23.07
CA VAL A 221 8.85 -4.60 -22.85
C VAL A 221 10.11 -4.80 -21.99
N SER A 222 11.08 -3.88 -22.04
CA SER A 222 12.35 -3.97 -21.32
C SER A 222 12.37 -3.40 -19.89
N TYR A 223 11.26 -2.93 -19.32
CA TYR A 223 11.24 -2.30 -17.99
C TYR A 223 10.29 -3.02 -17.03
N SER A 224 10.80 -3.46 -15.87
CA SER A 224 9.99 -4.06 -14.81
C SER A 224 9.24 -2.99 -14.03
N ASP A 225 7.93 -2.89 -14.27
CA ASP A 225 7.05 -2.00 -13.50
C ASP A 225 6.73 -2.62 -12.14
N GLN A 226 6.65 -1.78 -11.10
CA GLN A 226 6.28 -2.19 -9.76
C GLN A 226 5.12 -1.34 -9.27
N LYS A 227 4.19 -2.01 -8.61
CA LYS A 227 2.94 -1.41 -8.15
C LYS A 227 2.61 -1.85 -6.74
N MET A 228 2.14 -0.91 -5.93
CA MET A 228 1.88 -1.13 -4.51
C MET A 228 0.41 -0.98 -4.17
N VAL A 229 -0.06 -1.80 -3.24
CA VAL A 229 -1.32 -1.61 -2.54
C VAL A 229 -1.02 -1.48 -1.06
N ILE A 230 -1.53 -0.43 -0.43
CA ILE A 230 -1.47 -0.23 1.02
C ILE A 230 -2.89 -0.36 1.55
N ALA A 231 -3.17 -1.48 2.20
CA ALA A 231 -4.43 -1.76 2.84
C ALA A 231 -4.38 -1.37 4.32
N GLU A 232 -5.44 -0.73 4.80
CA GLU A 232 -5.66 -0.35 6.18
C GLU A 232 -6.94 -1.00 6.68
N LYS A 233 -6.88 -1.57 7.88
CA LYS A 233 -8.07 -1.99 8.62
C LYS A 233 -8.00 -1.53 10.06
N HIS A 234 -9.16 -1.30 10.66
CA HIS A 234 -9.31 -1.15 12.10
C HIS A 234 -10.09 -2.34 12.65
N GLU A 235 -9.74 -2.80 13.85
CA GLU A 235 -10.44 -3.89 14.54
C GLU A 235 -10.67 -3.49 16.01
N TYR A 236 -11.81 -3.86 16.58
CA TYR A 236 -12.03 -3.71 18.02
C TYR A 236 -11.54 -4.95 18.77
N ARG A 237 -10.59 -4.80 19.68
CA ARG A 237 -10.02 -5.91 20.46
C ARG A 237 -9.76 -5.48 21.90
N GLY A 238 -10.42 -6.16 22.84
CA GLY A 238 -10.14 -5.99 24.27
C GLY A 238 -10.43 -4.59 24.81
N GLY A 239 -11.41 -3.88 24.23
CA GLY A 239 -11.75 -2.52 24.67
C GLY A 239 -11.02 -1.40 23.93
N ASP A 240 -10.11 -1.74 23.02
CA ASP A 240 -9.35 -0.78 22.22
C ASP A 240 -9.53 -1.04 20.72
N ILE A 241 -9.29 -0.01 19.92
CA ILE A 241 -9.19 -0.12 18.47
C ILE A 241 -7.75 -0.53 18.14
N ILE A 242 -7.55 -1.47 17.23
CA ILE A 242 -6.24 -1.83 16.68
C ILE A 242 -6.25 -1.43 15.23
N SER A 243 -5.21 -0.72 14.78
CA SER A 243 -5.09 -0.30 13.38
C SER A 243 -3.94 -1.08 12.75
N SER A 244 -4.21 -1.75 11.65
CA SER A 244 -3.24 -2.59 10.95
C SER A 244 -3.06 -2.08 9.53
N LEU A 245 -1.82 -2.09 9.07
CA LEU A 245 -1.47 -1.83 7.68
C LEU A 245 -0.91 -3.10 7.05
N ARG A 246 -1.32 -3.36 5.81
CA ARG A 246 -0.68 -4.34 4.94
C ARG A 246 -0.25 -3.68 3.65
N GLN A 247 1.03 -3.81 3.36
CA GLN A 247 1.66 -3.43 2.11
C GLN A 247 1.77 -4.65 1.22
N ILE A 248 1.40 -4.52 -0.05
CA ILE A 248 1.50 -5.56 -1.08
C ILE A 248 2.17 -4.94 -2.29
N CYS A 249 3.33 -5.47 -2.69
CA CYS A 249 4.06 -5.02 -3.88
C CYS A 249 4.00 -6.09 -4.96
N PHE A 250 3.38 -5.72 -6.09
CA PHE A 250 3.30 -6.51 -7.29
C PHE A 250 4.46 -6.14 -8.21
N SER A 251 5.20 -7.16 -8.66
CA SER A 251 6.11 -7.02 -9.79
C SER A 251 5.33 -7.38 -11.05
N ILE A 252 5.27 -6.46 -12.00
CA ILE A 252 4.56 -6.65 -13.26
C ILE A 252 5.56 -7.12 -14.31
N GLY A 253 5.37 -8.35 -14.79
CA GLY A 253 6.09 -8.91 -15.93
C GLY A 253 5.26 -8.97 -17.20
N GLU A 254 5.86 -9.46 -18.28
CA GLU A 254 5.25 -9.51 -19.61
C GLU A 254 3.94 -10.31 -19.68
N SER A 255 3.77 -11.32 -18.84
CA SER A 255 2.55 -12.13 -18.85
C SER A 255 1.29 -11.40 -18.38
N PHE A 256 1.40 -10.20 -17.79
CA PHE A 256 0.23 -9.35 -17.56
C PHE A 256 -0.35 -8.77 -18.86
N TYR A 257 0.44 -8.63 -19.93
CA TYR A 257 -0.04 -8.16 -21.23
C TYR A 257 -1.02 -9.16 -21.87
N ASP A 258 -0.71 -10.45 -21.72
CA ASP A 258 -1.51 -11.55 -22.28
C ASP A 258 -2.88 -11.73 -21.59
N VAL A 259 -3.06 -11.14 -20.39
CA VAL A 259 -4.37 -11.09 -19.70
C VAL A 259 -5.37 -10.25 -20.50
N GLN A 260 -4.95 -9.16 -21.15
CA GLN A 260 -5.90 -8.33 -21.90
C GLN A 260 -6.36 -9.03 -23.18
N THR A 261 -5.45 -9.69 -23.89
CA THR A 261 -5.73 -10.40 -25.16
C THR A 261 -6.49 -11.71 -24.93
N GLY A 262 -6.27 -12.37 -23.78
CA GLY A 262 -6.93 -13.62 -23.41
C GLY A 262 -8.45 -13.51 -23.20
N LYS A 263 -8.97 -12.33 -22.81
CA LYS A 263 -10.42 -12.11 -22.58
C LYS A 263 -11.27 -12.36 -23.82
N ASP A 264 -10.72 -12.12 -25.00
CA ASP A 264 -11.41 -12.29 -26.28
C ASP A 264 -11.17 -13.68 -26.90
N SER A 265 -10.39 -14.54 -26.23
CA SER A 265 -10.08 -15.88 -26.72
C SER A 265 -11.22 -16.87 -26.44
N SER A 266 -11.37 -17.88 -27.29
CA SER A 266 -12.36 -18.96 -27.11
C SER A 266 -12.09 -19.86 -25.89
N ARG A 267 -11.01 -19.62 -25.14
CA ARG A 267 -10.59 -20.44 -23.99
C ARG A 267 -11.24 -19.96 -22.71
N ARG A 268 -11.79 -20.90 -21.94
CA ARG A 268 -12.55 -20.60 -20.72
C ARG A 268 -11.67 -20.46 -19.48
N TYR A 269 -10.46 -21.05 -19.50
CA TYR A 269 -9.58 -21.14 -18.33
C TYR A 269 -8.23 -20.47 -18.58
N VAL A 270 -7.66 -19.97 -17.50
CA VAL A 270 -6.35 -19.34 -17.47
C VAL A 270 -5.49 -19.95 -16.37
N ARG A 271 -4.22 -20.16 -16.68
CA ARG A 271 -3.16 -20.53 -15.72
C ARG A 271 -2.18 -19.37 -15.62
N CYS A 272 -2.12 -18.73 -14.45
CA CYS A 272 -1.32 -17.53 -14.19
C CYS A 272 -0.43 -17.76 -12.96
N GLU A 273 0.86 -17.49 -13.06
CA GLU A 273 1.78 -17.55 -11.90
C GLU A 273 1.92 -16.18 -11.25
N VAL A 274 1.32 -15.98 -10.09
CA VAL A 274 1.34 -14.72 -9.36
C VAL A 274 2.47 -14.67 -8.34
N SER A 275 3.22 -13.56 -8.31
CA SER A 275 4.17 -13.27 -7.24
C SER A 275 4.08 -11.83 -6.74
N PHE A 276 4.12 -11.68 -5.43
CA PHE A 276 4.16 -10.37 -4.76
C PHE A 276 4.90 -10.49 -3.42
N VAL A 277 5.38 -9.34 -2.92
CA VAL A 277 5.96 -9.21 -1.58
C VAL A 277 4.92 -8.56 -0.68
N GLN A 278 4.75 -9.07 0.54
CA GLN A 278 3.84 -8.52 1.53
C GLN A 278 4.58 -8.14 2.80
N TYR A 279 4.15 -7.05 3.42
CA TYR A 279 4.53 -6.68 4.77
C TYR A 279 3.28 -6.27 5.54
N GLU A 280 3.16 -6.72 6.78
CA GLU A 280 2.04 -6.37 7.65
C GLU A 280 2.56 -5.86 8.98
N GLY A 281 1.96 -4.78 9.49
CA GLY A 281 2.33 -4.19 10.76
C GLY A 281 1.13 -3.62 11.50
N VAL A 282 1.19 -3.65 12.83
CA VAL A 282 0.27 -2.95 13.71
C VAL A 282 0.77 -1.53 13.89
N PHE A 283 -0.09 -0.56 13.59
CA PHE A 283 0.21 0.85 13.75
C PHE A 283 0.06 1.28 15.21
N ASN A 284 1.13 1.87 15.74
CA ASN A 284 1.17 2.43 17.08
C ASN A 284 0.96 3.96 17.01
N PRO A 285 -0.27 4.45 17.24
CA PRO A 285 -0.56 5.87 17.13
C PRO A 285 0.18 6.71 18.18
N LEU A 286 0.53 6.15 19.34
CA LEU A 286 1.24 6.87 20.40
C LEU A 286 2.68 7.22 19.97
N LEU A 287 3.40 6.24 19.42
CA LEU A 287 4.77 6.44 18.92
C LEU A 287 4.78 7.42 17.73
N TRP A 288 3.80 7.30 16.84
CA TRP A 288 3.64 8.25 15.73
C TRP A 288 3.35 9.67 16.24
N MET A 289 2.43 9.83 17.19
CA MET A 289 2.13 11.14 17.76
C MET A 289 3.34 11.77 18.45
N GLU A 290 4.14 11.00 19.17
CA GLU A 290 5.38 11.47 19.79
C GLU A 290 6.37 11.98 18.74
N PHE A 291 6.62 11.18 17.69
CA PHE A 291 7.50 11.56 16.59
C PHE A 291 7.03 12.84 15.90
N THR A 292 5.73 12.95 15.64
CA THR A 292 5.18 14.06 14.86
C THR A 292 5.04 15.38 15.60
N ARG A 293 5.32 15.44 16.91
CA ARG A 293 5.44 16.74 17.62
C ARG A 293 6.50 17.64 17.00
N ASN A 294 7.47 17.04 16.30
CA ASN A 294 8.59 17.72 15.65
C ASN A 294 8.39 17.96 14.14
N ILE A 295 7.24 17.57 13.58
CA ILE A 295 6.93 17.69 12.15
C ILE A 295 5.97 18.87 11.95
N ASN A 296 6.21 19.66 10.90
CA ASN A 296 5.30 20.72 10.49
C ASN A 296 3.90 20.15 10.16
N GLY A 297 2.84 20.78 10.67
CA GLY A 297 1.47 20.39 10.36
C GLY A 297 1.13 20.44 8.87
N ASP A 298 1.73 21.36 8.11
CA ASP A 298 1.50 21.48 6.67
C ASP A 298 2.04 20.27 5.90
N SER A 299 3.19 19.74 6.33
CA SER A 299 3.78 18.52 5.78
C SER A 299 2.89 17.29 5.96
N LYS A 300 2.05 17.26 6.99
CA LYS A 300 1.10 16.15 7.23
C LYS A 300 -0.11 16.21 6.30
N LYS A 301 -0.36 17.34 5.63
CA LYS A 301 -1.54 17.55 4.79
C LYS A 301 -1.20 17.77 3.32
N ALA A 302 0.07 18.02 3.01
CA ALA A 302 0.51 18.32 1.65
C ALA A 302 0.04 17.27 0.64
N CYS A 303 0.06 15.98 1.01
CA CYS A 303 -0.38 14.88 0.15
C CYS A 303 -1.83 14.42 0.41
N GLU A 304 -2.65 15.15 1.18
CA GLU A 304 -3.99 14.68 1.56
C GLU A 304 -4.88 14.40 0.34
N ASP A 305 -4.94 15.33 -0.61
CA ASP A 305 -5.72 15.16 -1.85
C ASP A 305 -5.21 13.99 -2.69
N PHE A 306 -3.88 13.85 -2.79
CA PHE A 306 -3.26 12.70 -3.45
C PHE A 306 -3.69 11.38 -2.81
N ILE A 307 -3.59 11.27 -1.47
CA ILE A 307 -3.99 10.06 -0.75
C ILE A 307 -5.47 9.79 -0.97
N ARG A 308 -6.34 10.80 -0.82
CA ARG A 308 -7.80 10.64 -0.98
C ARG A 308 -8.16 10.19 -2.39
N ASN A 309 -7.55 10.76 -3.43
CA ASN A 309 -7.80 10.37 -4.81
C ASN A 309 -7.34 8.95 -5.13
N GLN A 310 -6.31 8.46 -4.45
CA GLN A 310 -5.81 7.09 -4.59
C GLN A 310 -6.43 6.11 -3.56
N THR A 311 -7.34 6.58 -2.70
CA THR A 311 -7.99 5.74 -1.68
C THR A 311 -9.29 5.17 -2.19
N ILE A 312 -9.43 3.86 -2.10
CA ILE A 312 -10.68 3.14 -2.29
C ILE A 312 -11.21 2.76 -0.92
N ASN A 313 -12.39 3.28 -0.58
CA ASN A 313 -13.12 2.84 0.60
C ASN A 313 -13.88 1.57 0.23
N VAL A 314 -13.48 0.44 0.82
CA VAL A 314 -14.15 -0.83 0.61
C VAL A 314 -15.48 -0.80 1.36
N PRO A 315 -16.61 -1.09 0.72
CA PRO A 315 -17.89 -1.07 1.39
C PRO A 315 -17.97 -2.18 2.44
N VAL A 316 -18.76 -1.92 3.48
CA VAL A 316 -19.15 -2.93 4.46
C VAL A 316 -20.32 -3.73 3.87
N SER A 317 -20.33 -5.05 4.10
CA SER A 317 -21.43 -5.93 3.72
C SER A 317 -22.77 -5.46 4.31
N ASP A 318 -23.83 -5.41 3.48
CA ASP A 318 -25.17 -4.99 3.90
C ASP A 318 -25.81 -5.91 4.97
N ASP A 319 -25.31 -7.14 5.12
CA ASP A 319 -25.78 -8.09 6.15
C ASP A 319 -25.48 -7.61 7.58
N ASP A 320 -24.62 -6.58 7.74
CA ASP A 320 -24.20 -6.02 9.03
C ASP A 320 -24.50 -4.49 9.17
N ALA A 321 -25.45 -3.97 8.37
CA ALA A 321 -25.68 -2.53 8.20
C ALA A 321 -26.01 -1.73 9.49
N TYR A 322 -25.00 -1.03 10.02
CA TYR A 322 -25.12 0.20 10.81
C TYR A 322 -24.22 1.30 10.20
N GLU A 323 -24.46 2.57 10.55
CA GLU A 323 -23.82 3.75 9.94
C GLU A 323 -22.29 3.62 9.72
N ILE A 324 -21.87 3.58 8.45
CA ILE A 324 -20.47 3.56 8.03
C ILE A 324 -19.84 4.93 8.25
N PHE A 325 -18.74 4.99 9.00
CA PHE A 325 -17.96 6.22 9.13
C PHE A 325 -17.02 6.40 7.94
N GLN A 326 -17.27 7.44 7.14
CA GLN A 326 -16.28 7.97 6.19
C GLN A 326 -15.63 9.22 6.81
N PRO A 327 -14.30 9.34 6.80
CA PRO A 327 -13.64 10.57 7.22
C PRO A 327 -14.01 11.70 6.23
N SER A 328 -15.07 12.44 6.57
CA SER A 328 -15.47 13.65 5.88
C SER A 328 -14.34 14.68 5.93
N ALA A 329 -14.34 15.60 4.94
CA ALA A 329 -13.42 16.74 4.91
C ALA A 329 -13.40 17.41 6.30
N PRO A 330 -12.23 17.79 6.84
CA PRO A 330 -12.14 18.29 8.20
C PRO A 330 -12.99 19.56 8.34
N PHE A 331 -14.14 19.42 9.01
CA PHE A 331 -14.74 20.53 9.71
C PHE A 331 -13.79 20.79 10.89
N TYR A 332 -12.90 21.78 10.73
CA TYR A 332 -12.04 22.24 11.81
C TYR A 332 -12.91 22.92 12.85
N ASP A 333 -13.51 22.09 13.70
CA ASP A 333 -14.24 22.50 14.87
C ASP A 333 -13.27 23.03 15.93
N GLU A 334 -13.54 24.25 16.38
CA GLU A 334 -12.88 24.93 17.49
C GLU A 334 -12.80 24.08 18.77
N HIS A 335 -13.63 23.04 18.92
CA HIS A 335 -13.60 22.08 20.02
C HIS A 335 -12.27 21.33 20.17
N GLY A 336 -11.59 21.00 19.06
CA GLY A 336 -10.26 20.37 19.12
C GLY A 336 -9.15 21.33 19.59
N ARG A 337 -9.35 22.65 19.47
CA ARG A 337 -8.47 23.66 20.11
C ARG A 337 -8.82 23.83 21.58
N MET A 338 -10.10 23.79 21.94
CA MET A 338 -10.54 23.95 23.33
C MET A 338 -10.11 22.79 24.23
N ALA A 339 -10.20 21.55 23.75
CA ALA A 339 -9.72 20.38 24.51
C ALA A 339 -8.22 20.46 24.81
N ARG A 340 -7.40 20.84 23.81
CA ARG A 340 -5.95 21.04 23.97
C ARG A 340 -5.60 22.25 24.85
N MET A 341 -6.46 23.27 24.89
CA MET A 341 -6.31 24.41 25.79
C MET A 341 -6.61 24.00 27.25
N MET A 342 -7.71 23.27 27.48
CA MET A 342 -8.09 22.78 28.81
C MET A 342 -7.06 21.79 29.38
N GLU A 343 -6.47 20.94 28.54
CA GLU A 343 -5.44 20.00 29.00
C GLU A 343 -4.13 20.71 29.39
N ARG A 344 -3.77 21.78 28.67
CA ARG A 344 -2.65 22.66 29.04
C ARG A 344 -2.91 23.42 30.35
N GLU A 345 -4.14 23.85 30.60
CA GLU A 345 -4.50 24.48 31.88
C GLU A 345 -4.50 23.50 33.04
N LYS A 346 -5.00 22.26 32.84
CA LYS A 346 -4.90 21.18 33.84
C LYS A 346 -3.46 20.86 34.22
N LEU A 347 -2.56 20.78 33.23
CA LEU A 347 -1.12 20.56 33.46
C LEU A 347 -0.44 21.73 34.18
N ARG A 348 -0.86 22.97 33.92
CA ARG A 348 -0.37 24.16 34.65
C ARG A 348 -0.86 24.16 36.10
N ALA A 349 -2.14 23.86 36.33
CA ALA A 349 -2.71 23.76 37.68
C ALA A 349 -2.04 22.66 38.50
N TRP A 350 -1.76 21.50 37.88
CA TRP A 350 -1.08 20.40 38.54
C TRP A 350 0.36 20.78 38.96
N ARG A 351 1.11 21.48 38.11
CA ARG A 351 2.45 21.99 38.44
C ARG A 351 2.43 23.04 39.56
N ALA A 352 1.44 23.91 39.57
CA ALA A 352 1.28 24.90 40.64
C ALA A 352 0.99 24.26 42.00
N ILE A 353 0.34 23.10 42.02
CA ILE A 353 0.07 22.33 43.25
C ILE A 353 1.32 21.57 43.71
N SER A 354 2.13 21.04 42.78
CA SER A 354 3.36 20.32 43.13
C SER A 354 4.48 21.21 43.69
N ASP A 355 4.43 22.52 43.43
CA ASP A 355 5.40 23.49 43.94
C ASP A 355 5.05 24.05 45.33
N ILE A 356 3.91 23.67 45.91
CA ILE A 356 3.56 23.99 47.29
C ILE A 356 4.31 23.03 48.22
N SER A 357 5.52 23.41 48.61
CA SER A 357 6.29 22.74 49.66
C SER A 357 5.53 22.84 50.98
N ILE A 358 4.99 21.72 51.46
CA ILE A 358 4.42 21.62 52.80
C ILE A 358 5.59 21.42 53.76
N ASP A 359 6.02 22.49 54.43
CA ASP A 359 6.92 22.38 55.57
C ASP A 359 6.19 21.64 56.69
N ILE A 360 6.54 20.36 56.87
CA ILE A 360 6.08 19.57 58.00
C ILE A 360 7.02 19.88 59.17
N PRO A 361 6.53 20.51 60.26
CA PRO A 361 7.37 20.77 61.43
C PRO A 361 7.68 19.44 62.14
N VAL A 362 8.96 19.22 62.43
CA VAL A 362 9.47 18.06 63.19
C VAL A 362 9.33 18.31 64.68
#